data_AF-A5AH34-F1
#
_entry.id   AF-A5AH34-F1
#
_cell.length_a   1.000
_cell.length_b   1.000
_cell.length_c   1.000
_cell.angle_alpha   90.00
_cell.angle_beta   90.00
_cell.angle_gamma   90.00
#
_symmetry.space_group_name_H-M   'P 1'
#
loop_
_entity.id
_entity.type
_entity.pdbx_description
1 polymer ?
#
loop_
_entity_poly.entity_id
_entity_poly.type
_entity_poly.pdbx_seq_one_letter_code
_entity_poly.pdbx_strand_id
1 'polypeptide(L)'
;MDHSLVVNFIRYPTAKQREIDFCRPNLMAYAIDIQKYHSILQEERVYTFLDGLDDQLDHVRSDVLRLQPFPSIEQTYAYIRMKDLRQSVMVLGAEVVVNGAVMAIKRVKPLTNFAKV
;
A
#
# COMPACT_ATOMS: atom_id res chain seq x y z
N MET A 1 7.59 -10.98 6.56
CA MET A 1 6.27 -11.30 7.14
C MET A 1 5.66 -12.47 6.39
N ASP A 2 4.87 -13.33 7.05
CA ASP A 2 4.02 -14.28 6.32
C ASP A 2 3.01 -13.50 5.48
N HIS A 3 2.94 -13.79 4.18
CA HIS A 3 2.01 -13.18 3.24
C HIS A 3 0.55 -13.31 3.70
N SER A 4 0.24 -14.35 4.48
CA SER A 4 -1.09 -14.59 5.06
C SER A 4 -1.47 -13.60 6.17
N LEU A 5 -0.50 -13.17 6.99
CA LEU A 5 -0.74 -12.22 8.08
C LEU A 5 -1.05 -10.85 7.54
N VAL A 6 -0.33 -10.39 6.52
CA VAL A 6 -0.60 -9.10 5.89
C VAL A 6 -2.02 -9.11 5.29
N VAL A 7 -2.38 -10.13 4.49
CA VAL A 7 -3.72 -10.25 3.86
C VAL A 7 -4.85 -10.34 4.91
N ASN A 8 -4.67 -11.08 5.99
CA ASN A 8 -5.66 -11.16 7.08
C ASN A 8 -5.76 -9.85 7.87
N PHE A 9 -4.63 -9.17 8.11
CA PHE A 9 -4.59 -7.85 8.74
C PHE A 9 -5.21 -6.76 7.87
N ILE A 10 -5.40 -6.99 6.56
CA ILE A 10 -6.04 -6.03 5.63
C ILE A 10 -7.53 -6.32 5.45
N ARG A 11 -7.90 -7.60 5.35
CA ARG A 11 -9.30 -8.01 5.15
C ARG A 11 -10.11 -7.83 6.43
N TYR A 12 -9.51 -8.06 7.60
CA TYR A 12 -10.21 -7.97 8.88
C TYR A 12 -10.63 -6.54 9.25
N PRO A 13 -9.80 -5.49 9.10
CA PRO A 13 -10.23 -4.11 9.35
C PRO A 13 -11.24 -3.62 8.31
N THR A 14 -11.02 -3.89 7.02
CA THR A 14 -11.86 -3.33 5.96
C THR A 14 -13.28 -3.92 5.94
N ALA A 15 -13.41 -5.24 6.15
CA ALA A 15 -14.72 -5.90 6.21
C ALA A 15 -15.48 -5.53 7.50
N LYS A 16 -14.80 -5.56 8.64
CA LYS A 16 -15.38 -5.16 9.94
C LYS A 16 -15.83 -3.71 9.93
N GLN A 17 -15.07 -2.83 9.29
CA GLN A 17 -15.43 -1.42 9.23
C GLN A 17 -16.71 -1.18 8.41
N ARG A 18 -16.91 -1.92 7.31
CA ARG A 18 -18.17 -1.86 6.56
C ARG A 18 -19.37 -2.31 7.39
N GLU A 19 -19.19 -3.33 8.22
CA GLU A 19 -20.23 -3.80 9.13
C GLU A 19 -20.56 -2.74 10.21
N ILE A 20 -19.52 -2.09 10.77
CA ILE A 20 -19.71 -0.97 11.72
C ILE A 20 -20.47 0.19 11.06
N ASP A 21 -20.12 0.54 9.82
CA ASP A 21 -20.76 1.63 9.07
C ASP A 21 -22.23 1.33 8.79
N PHE A 22 -22.55 0.06 8.51
CA PHE A 22 -23.93 -0.39 8.35
C PHE A 22 -24.72 -0.29 9.66
N CYS A 23 -24.12 -0.67 10.79
CA CYS A 23 -24.75 -0.58 12.10
C CYS A 23 -24.87 0.86 12.63
N ARG A 24 -24.06 1.80 12.12
CA ARG A 24 -23.97 3.18 12.61
C ARG A 24 -24.13 4.17 11.45
N PRO A 25 -25.35 4.33 10.90
CA PRO A 25 -25.58 5.27 9.81
C PRO A 25 -25.33 6.71 10.24
N ASN A 26 -24.83 7.53 9.32
CA ASN A 26 -24.68 8.97 9.55
C ASN A 26 -26.05 9.64 9.67
N LEU A 27 -26.34 10.27 10.81
CA LEU A 27 -27.60 10.96 11.09
C LEU A 27 -27.58 12.46 10.72
N MET A 28 -26.45 12.97 10.21
CA MET A 28 -26.32 14.37 9.81
C MET A 28 -27.18 14.65 8.57
N ALA A 29 -27.86 15.81 8.58
CA ALA A 29 -28.80 16.18 7.52
C ALA A 29 -28.18 17.07 6.43
N TYR A 30 -27.09 17.80 6.75
CA TYR A 30 -26.51 18.78 5.85
C TYR A 30 -25.29 18.23 5.11
N ALA A 31 -25.22 18.49 3.81
CA ALA A 31 -24.21 17.91 2.92
C ALA A 31 -22.76 18.27 3.33
N ILE A 32 -22.53 19.49 3.81
CA ILE A 32 -21.19 19.92 4.24
C ILE A 32 -20.74 19.13 5.47
N ASP A 33 -21.64 18.92 6.43
CA ASP A 33 -21.32 18.19 7.64
C ASP A 33 -21.13 16.69 7.36
N ILE A 34 -21.93 16.13 6.45
CA ILE A 34 -21.75 14.76 5.94
C ILE A 34 -20.36 14.61 5.34
N GLN A 35 -19.95 15.49 4.43
CA GLN A 35 -18.63 15.44 3.81
C GLN A 35 -17.51 15.54 4.84
N LYS A 36 -17.61 16.51 5.76
CA LYS A 36 -16.61 16.71 6.82
C LYS A 36 -16.51 15.49 7.73
N TYR A 37 -17.64 14.89 8.11
CA TYR A 37 -17.68 13.67 8.89
C TYR A 37 -16.99 12.50 8.18
N HIS A 38 -17.26 12.30 6.87
CA HIS A 38 -16.58 11.26 6.10
C HIS A 38 -15.07 11.49 5.99
N SER A 39 -14.62 12.73 5.84
CA SER A 39 -13.20 13.07 5.84
C SER A 39 -12.53 12.72 7.18
N ILE A 40 -13.14 13.10 8.30
CA ILE A 40 -12.62 12.80 9.65
C ILE A 40 -12.59 11.28 9.88
N LEU A 41 -13.68 10.57 9.57
CA LEU A 41 -13.74 9.12 9.70
C LEU A 41 -12.68 8.40 8.87
N GLN A 42 -12.39 8.90 7.66
CA GLN A 42 -11.36 8.32 6.82
C GLN A 42 -9.98 8.51 7.44
N GLU A 43 -9.72 9.68 8.03
CA GLU A 43 -8.48 9.97 8.75
C GLU A 43 -8.31 9.05 9.97
N GLU A 44 -9.34 8.94 10.81
CA GLU A 44 -9.36 8.06 11.99
C GLU A 44 -9.07 6.60 11.64
N ARG A 45 -9.60 6.11 10.51
CA ARG A 45 -9.33 4.75 10.02
C ARG A 45 -7.87 4.56 9.64
N VAL A 46 -7.26 5.56 9.02
CA VAL A 46 -5.83 5.52 8.67
C VAL A 46 -5.00 5.50 9.94
N TYR A 47 -5.29 6.36 10.93
CA TYR A 47 -4.56 6.32 12.21
C TYR A 47 -4.69 4.96 12.92
N THR A 48 -5.91 4.43 13.01
CA THR A 48 -6.17 3.11 13.62
C THR A 48 -5.42 2.00 12.88
N PHE A 49 -5.37 2.08 11.54
CA PHE A 49 -4.62 1.12 10.73
C PHE A 49 -3.11 1.22 10.96
N LEU A 50 -2.58 2.45 11.03
CA LEU A 50 -1.17 2.71 11.30
C LEU A 50 -0.76 2.26 12.71
N ASP A 51 -1.63 2.42 13.70
CA ASP A 51 -1.43 1.98 15.09
C ASP A 51 -1.30 0.45 15.19
N GLY A 52 -2.01 -0.27 14.32
CA GLY A 52 -1.90 -1.73 14.22
C GLY A 52 -0.66 -2.25 13.48
N LEU A 53 0.16 -1.39 12.87
CA LEU A 53 1.37 -1.84 12.16
C LEU A 53 2.48 -2.26 13.13
N ASP A 54 3.25 -3.28 12.72
CA ASP A 54 4.48 -3.70 13.39
C ASP A 54 5.49 -2.53 13.49
N ASP A 55 6.21 -2.44 14.60
CA ASP A 55 7.25 -1.43 14.88
C ASP A 55 8.35 -1.40 13.81
N GLN A 56 8.58 -2.51 13.11
CA GLN A 56 9.52 -2.56 11.98
C GLN A 56 9.12 -1.63 10.81
N LEU A 57 7.84 -1.26 10.74
CA LEU A 57 7.28 -0.37 9.72
C LEU A 57 7.14 1.08 10.20
N ASP A 58 7.73 1.45 11.35
CA ASP A 58 7.73 2.81 11.90
C ASP A 58 8.14 3.88 10.88
N HIS A 59 9.16 3.57 10.08
CA HIS A 59 9.63 4.47 9.03
C HIS A 59 8.57 4.71 7.95
N VAL A 60 7.78 3.67 7.61
CA VAL A 60 6.66 3.78 6.66
C VAL A 60 5.50 4.54 7.30
N ARG A 61 5.25 4.37 8.60
CA ARG A 61 4.25 5.14 9.35
C ARG A 61 4.56 6.65 9.26
N SER A 62 5.81 7.03 9.52
CA SER A 62 6.21 8.45 9.39
C SER A 62 6.10 8.97 7.95
N ASP A 63 6.37 8.15 6.94
CA ASP A 63 6.23 8.54 5.53
C ASP A 63 4.76 8.83 5.19
N VAL A 64 3.84 7.95 5.61
CA VAL A 64 2.40 8.11 5.37
C VAL A 64 1.86 9.39 6.01
N LEU A 65 2.26 9.68 7.25
CA LEU A 65 1.82 10.88 7.99
C LEU A 65 2.28 12.20 7.34
N ARG A 66 3.30 12.15 6.47
CA ARG A 66 3.81 13.33 5.75
C ARG A 66 3.18 13.53 4.38
N LEU A 67 2.38 12.59 3.89
CA LEU A 67 1.74 12.69 2.58
C LEU A 67 0.67 13.79 2.56
N GLN A 68 0.65 14.56 1.47
CA GLN A 68 -0.34 15.60 1.21
C GLN A 68 -0.88 15.48 -0.22
N PRO A 69 -2.21 15.44 -0.42
CA PRO A 69 -3.25 15.41 0.62
C PRO A 69 -3.17 14.13 1.47
N PHE A 70 -3.73 14.17 2.68
CA PHE A 70 -3.70 13.02 3.57
C PHE A 70 -4.34 11.79 2.90
N PRO A 71 -3.66 10.63 2.91
CA PRO A 71 -4.04 9.51 2.07
C PRO A 71 -5.34 8.86 2.57
N SER A 72 -6.06 8.21 1.65
CA SER A 72 -7.12 7.29 2.04
C SER A 72 -6.56 6.00 2.66
N ILE A 73 -7.44 5.23 3.31
CA ILE A 73 -7.08 3.92 3.83
C ILE A 73 -6.55 2.98 2.73
N GLU A 74 -7.14 3.05 1.53
CA GLU A 74 -6.74 2.26 0.36
C GLU A 74 -5.37 2.70 -0.19
N GLN A 75 -5.13 4.01 -0.24
CA GLN A 75 -3.84 4.57 -0.67
C GLN A 75 -2.72 4.23 0.32
N THR A 76 -3.00 4.36 1.62
CA THR A 76 -2.09 3.98 2.69
C THR A 76 -1.71 2.51 2.59
N TYR A 77 -2.70 1.65 2.37
CA TYR A 77 -2.50 0.23 2.13
C TYR A 77 -1.58 -0.05 0.93
N ALA A 78 -1.89 0.53 -0.23
CA ALA A 78 -1.09 0.35 -1.44
C ALA A 78 0.36 0.81 -1.25
N TYR A 79 0.56 1.91 -0.51
CA TYR A 79 1.87 2.46 -0.19
C TYR A 79 2.71 1.49 0.65
N ILE A 80 2.13 0.98 1.75
CA ILE A 80 2.82 0.04 2.65
C ILE A 80 3.16 -1.27 1.92
N ARG A 81 2.24 -1.79 1.11
CA ARG A 81 2.50 -3.00 0.30
C ARG A 81 3.64 -2.79 -0.69
N MET A 82 3.68 -1.64 -1.35
CA MET A 82 4.76 -1.33 -2.28
C MET A 82 6.11 -1.21 -1.55
N LYS A 83 6.14 -0.63 -0.35
CA LYS A 83 7.35 -0.53 0.48
C LYS A 83 7.84 -1.91 0.94
N ASP A 84 6.95 -2.74 1.48
CA ASP A 84 7.26 -4.10 1.93
C ASP A 84 7.76 -4.99 0.78
N LEU A 85 7.12 -4.89 -0.41
CA LEU A 85 7.58 -5.59 -1.61
C LEU A 85 8.97 -5.11 -2.05
N ARG A 86 9.23 -3.80 -2.05
CA ARG A 86 10.57 -3.27 -2.39
C ARG A 86 11.64 -3.74 -1.41
N GLN A 87 11.32 -3.75 -0.13
CA GLN A 87 12.25 -4.17 0.91
C GLN A 87 12.57 -5.67 0.79
N SER A 88 11.57 -6.52 0.54
CA SER A 88 11.79 -7.95 0.30
C SER A 88 12.61 -8.22 -0.97
N VAL A 89 12.35 -7.51 -2.08
CA VAL A 89 13.15 -7.64 -3.31
C VAL A 89 14.59 -7.15 -3.11
N MET A 90 14.81 -6.07 -2.35
CA MET A 90 16.16 -5.59 -2.03
C MET A 90 16.93 -6.59 -1.16
N VAL A 91 16.29 -7.21 -0.17
CA VAL A 91 16.91 -8.24 0.68
C VAL A 91 17.27 -9.48 -0.15
N LEU A 92 16.35 -9.95 -1.01
CA LEU A 92 16.60 -11.08 -1.91
C LEU A 92 17.71 -10.78 -2.93
N GLY A 93 17.71 -9.55 -3.47
CA GLY A 93 18.73 -9.10 -4.40
C GLY A 93 20.11 -8.94 -3.75
N ALA A 94 20.16 -8.49 -2.50
CA ALA A 94 21.39 -8.45 -1.71
C ALA A 94 21.93 -9.87 -1.44
N GLU A 95 21.05 -10.83 -1.15
CA GLU A 95 21.42 -12.24 -0.97
C GLU A 95 21.96 -12.86 -2.29
N VAL A 96 21.40 -12.49 -3.44
CA VAL A 96 21.91 -12.89 -4.77
C VAL A 96 23.22 -12.20 -5.13
N VAL A 97 23.45 -10.96 -4.70
CA VAL A 97 24.73 -10.26 -4.85
C VAL A 97 25.80 -10.88 -3.94
N VAL A 98 25.43 -11.27 -2.72
CA VAL A 98 26.30 -12.02 -1.80
C VAL A 98 26.61 -13.43 -2.35
N ASN A 99 25.66 -14.06 -3.05
CA ASN A 99 25.81 -15.38 -3.69
C ASN A 99 26.29 -15.34 -5.16
N GLY A 100 26.61 -14.17 -5.71
CA GLY A 100 27.36 -14.03 -6.96
C GLY A 100 26.72 -14.58 -8.24
N ALA A 101 25.51 -14.16 -8.60
CA ALA A 101 24.98 -14.40 -9.96
C ALA A 101 24.51 -13.11 -10.65
N VAL A 102 25.35 -12.56 -11.54
CA VAL A 102 25.02 -11.42 -12.41
C VAL A 102 24.37 -11.94 -13.70
N MET A 103 23.08 -11.66 -13.91
CA MET A 103 22.41 -12.00 -15.17
C MET A 103 22.64 -10.90 -16.22
N ALA A 104 23.45 -11.20 -17.22
CA ALA A 104 23.68 -10.32 -18.37
C ALA A 104 22.46 -10.37 -19.32
N ILE A 105 21.78 -9.23 -19.51
CA ILE A 105 20.72 -9.10 -20.51
C ILE A 105 21.38 -8.96 -21.89
N LYS A 106 21.39 -10.05 -22.66
CA LYS A 106 21.86 -10.03 -24.05
C LYS A 106 20.86 -9.26 -24.92
N ARG A 107 21.24 -8.07 -25.38
CA ARG A 107 20.50 -7.29 -26.41
C ARG A 107 20.32 -8.14 -27.67
N VAL A 108 19.07 -8.46 -28.02
CA VAL A 108 18.70 -8.99 -29.33
C VAL A 108 18.61 -7.81 -30.31
N LYS A 109 19.37 -7.85 -31.40
CA LYS A 109 19.30 -6.86 -32.48
C LYS A 109 18.09 -7.19 -33.37
N PRO A 110 17.24 -6.21 -33.73
CA PRO A 110 16.19 -6.44 -34.72
C PRO A 110 16.79 -6.55 -36.12
N LEU A 111 16.36 -7.55 -36.89
CA LEU A 111 16.69 -7.72 -38.32
C LEU A 111 15.83 -6.75 -39.13
N THR A 112 16.47 -5.73 -39.71
CA THR A 112 15.84 -4.81 -40.66
C THR A 112 15.93 -5.41 -42.07
N ASN A 113 14.83 -5.95 -42.59
CA ASN A 113 14.73 -6.36 -43.99
C ASN A 113 14.30 -5.15 -44.83
N PHE A 114 15.21 -4.62 -45.64
CA PHE A 114 14.89 -3.67 -46.70
C PHE A 114 14.36 -4.43 -47.92
N ALA A 115 13.05 -4.34 -48.16
CA ALA A 115 12.48 -4.70 -49.45
C ALA A 115 12.65 -3.51 -50.41
N LYS A 116 13.43 -3.71 -51.48
CA LYS A 116 13.44 -2.87 -52.69
C LYS A 116 12.18 -3.14 -53.50
N VAL A 117 11.45 -2.09 -53.87
CA VAL A 117 10.74 -1.95 -55.16
C VAL A 117 10.93 -0.50 -55.60
#